data_AF-L8WUI9-F1
#
_entry.id   AF-L8WUI9-F1
#
_cell.length_a   1.000
_cell.length_b   1.000
_cell.length_c   1.000
_cell.angle_alpha   90.00
_cell.angle_beta   90.00
_cell.angle_gamma   90.00
#
_symmetry.space_group_name_H-M   'P 1'
#
loop_
_entity.id
_entity.type
_entity.pdbx_description
1 polymer ?
#
loop_
_entity_poly.entity_id
_entity_poly.type
_entity_poly.pdbx_seq_one_letter_code
_entity_poly.pdbx_strand_id
1 'polypeptide(L)'
;MEMLPKSPATAVLSAAIVWTFVRYLQMLRVGRKYAAHQHMIVSEETLLLRLFLPGGVSIPGVVHGGDHAFRAKYSVPPEFSRAGKDAYMQVAMTNLRPNIYIADPQAIKVIATQKQRYVKDVEYLDQFIGHYGQSLAMVEGEVWKRQRKETQRAFNEVWVAVCHNVKDTTV
;
A
#
# COMPACT_ATOMS: atom_id res chain seq x y z
N MET A 1 -42.10 -27.03 -11.60
CA MET A 1 -40.68 -26.78 -11.27
C MET A 1 -40.21 -25.60 -12.11
N GLU A 2 -40.36 -24.39 -11.60
CA GLU A 2 -39.78 -23.19 -12.21
C GLU A 2 -38.88 -22.53 -11.18
N MET A 3 -37.59 -22.82 -11.22
CA MET A 3 -36.56 -22.09 -10.48
C MET A 3 -35.47 -21.61 -11.45
N LEU A 4 -35.88 -21.07 -12.59
CA LEU A 4 -34.99 -20.35 -13.49
C LEU A 4 -35.18 -18.85 -13.26
N PRO A 5 -34.11 -18.10 -12.93
CA PRO A 5 -34.18 -16.65 -12.73
C PRO A 5 -34.69 -15.98 -14.02
N LYS A 6 -35.94 -15.50 -14.01
CA LYS A 6 -36.61 -14.91 -15.19
C LYS A 6 -36.12 -13.49 -15.54
N SER A 7 -35.15 -12.93 -14.81
CA SER A 7 -34.57 -11.63 -15.14
C SER A 7 -33.03 -11.67 -15.16
N PRO A 8 -32.38 -11.02 -16.14
CA PRO A 8 -30.91 -10.98 -16.22
C PRO A 8 -30.27 -10.41 -14.95
N ALA A 9 -30.97 -9.53 -14.22
CA ALA A 9 -30.52 -8.98 -12.95
C ALA A 9 -30.31 -10.06 -11.86
N THR A 10 -31.19 -11.06 -11.79
CA THR A 10 -31.09 -12.12 -10.77
C THR A 10 -29.94 -13.08 -11.02
N ALA A 11 -29.57 -13.33 -12.29
CA ALA A 11 -28.40 -14.12 -12.66
C ALA A 11 -27.08 -13.39 -12.37
N VAL A 12 -27.04 -12.06 -12.59
CA VAL A 12 -25.86 -11.25 -12.26
C VAL A 12 -25.63 -11.20 -10.74
N LEU A 13 -26.70 -11.04 -9.96
CA LEU A 13 -26.62 -11.04 -8.49
C LEU A 13 -26.13 -12.38 -7.95
N SER A 14 -26.65 -13.51 -8.45
CA SER A 14 -26.20 -14.83 -7.98
C SER A 14 -24.74 -15.09 -8.35
N ALA A 15 -24.30 -14.73 -9.56
CA ALA A 15 -22.90 -14.83 -9.97
C ALA A 15 -21.98 -13.96 -9.09
N ALA A 16 -22.40 -12.73 -8.75
CA ALA A 16 -21.65 -11.84 -7.87
C ALA A 16 -21.53 -12.42 -6.44
N ILE A 17 -22.60 -13.02 -5.90
CA ILE A 17 -22.58 -13.68 -4.59
C ILE A 17 -21.62 -14.87 -4.58
N VAL A 18 -21.66 -15.71 -5.62
CA VAL A 18 -20.73 -16.85 -5.73
C VAL A 18 -19.29 -16.36 -5.85
N TRP A 19 -19.04 -15.35 -6.68
CA TRP A 19 -17.72 -14.78 -6.85
C TRP A 19 -17.16 -14.19 -5.55
N THR A 20 -17.96 -13.40 -4.82
CA THR A 20 -17.56 -12.82 -3.53
C THR A 20 -17.28 -13.90 -2.48
N PHE A 21 -18.11 -14.94 -2.42
CA PHE A 21 -17.91 -16.07 -1.51
C PHE A 21 -16.60 -16.83 -1.82
N VAL A 22 -16.33 -17.11 -3.10
CA VAL A 22 -15.07 -17.75 -3.52
C VAL A 22 -13.86 -16.89 -3.15
N ARG A 23 -13.92 -15.57 -3.40
CA ARG A 23 -12.84 -14.64 -3.03
C ARG A 23 -12.63 -14.57 -1.52
N TYR A 24 -13.70 -14.57 -0.74
CA TYR A 24 -13.63 -14.59 0.72
C TYR A 24 -12.92 -15.85 1.23
N LEU A 25 -13.27 -17.03 0.69
CA LEU A 25 -12.58 -18.28 1.05
C LEU A 25 -11.11 -18.25 0.64
N GLN A 26 -10.76 -17.68 -0.52
CA GLN A 26 -9.38 -17.50 -0.95
C GLN A 26 -8.59 -16.61 0.02
N MET A 27 -9.17 -15.48 0.43
CA MET A 27 -8.58 -14.58 1.43
C MET A 27 -8.32 -15.30 2.75
N LEU A 28 -9.28 -16.10 3.24
CA LEU A 28 -9.10 -16.88 4.47
C LEU A 28 -7.98 -17.93 4.33
N ARG A 29 -7.90 -18.61 3.18
CA ARG A 29 -6.82 -19.58 2.91
C ARG A 29 -5.45 -18.91 2.90
N VAL A 30 -5.31 -17.79 2.18
CA VAL A 30 -4.07 -17.01 2.13
C VAL A 30 -3.72 -16.49 3.52
N GLY A 31 -4.67 -15.89 4.22
CA GLY A 31 -4.42 -15.35 5.55
C GLY A 31 -4.03 -16.43 6.56
N ARG A 32 -4.61 -17.63 6.50
CA ARG A 32 -4.14 -18.76 7.32
C ARG A 32 -2.73 -19.20 6.95
N LYS A 33 -2.43 -19.30 5.65
CA LYS A 33 -1.11 -19.73 5.15
C LYS A 33 0.02 -18.83 5.65
N TYR A 34 -0.22 -17.53 5.73
CA TYR A 34 0.79 -16.54 6.09
C TYR A 34 0.59 -15.94 7.51
N ALA A 35 -0.32 -16.49 8.31
CA ALA A 35 -0.68 -15.99 9.65
C ALA A 35 -1.07 -14.50 9.67
N ALA A 36 -1.98 -14.10 8.77
CA ALA A 36 -2.53 -12.75 8.71
C ALA A 36 -3.16 -12.37 10.06
N HIS A 37 -2.77 -11.21 10.55
CA HIS A 37 -3.39 -10.64 11.74
C HIS A 37 -4.70 -9.95 11.41
N GLN A 38 -4.83 -9.43 10.17
CA GLN A 38 -5.98 -8.67 9.72
C GLN A 38 -6.48 -9.16 8.37
N HIS A 39 -7.80 -9.27 8.26
CA HIS A 39 -8.52 -9.58 7.03
C HIS A 39 -9.38 -8.39 6.65
N MET A 40 -9.36 -8.02 5.37
CA MET A 40 -10.15 -6.90 4.86
C MET A 40 -10.99 -7.31 3.67
N ILE A 41 -12.19 -6.76 3.57
CA ILE A 41 -13.04 -7.00 2.41
C ILE A 41 -12.53 -6.21 1.19
N VAL A 42 -12.10 -4.97 1.37
CA VAL A 42 -11.71 -4.08 0.28
C VAL A 42 -10.30 -3.55 0.52
N SER A 43 -9.42 -3.81 -0.45
CA SER A 43 -8.08 -3.22 -0.53
C SER A 43 -8.14 -1.72 -0.83
N GLU A 44 -7.21 -0.96 -0.28
CA GLU A 44 -7.00 0.48 -0.53
C GLU A 44 -6.87 0.84 -2.02
N GLU A 45 -6.48 -0.13 -2.86
CA GLU A 45 -6.28 -0.01 -4.31
C GLU A 45 -7.58 -0.02 -5.12
N THR A 46 -8.72 -0.33 -4.49
CA THR A 46 -10.00 -0.48 -5.20
C THR A 46 -10.61 0.90 -5.48
N LEU A 47 -10.13 1.56 -6.56
CA LEU A 47 -10.50 2.92 -7.00
C LEU A 47 -12.01 3.18 -7.01
N LEU A 48 -12.83 2.19 -7.38
CA LEU A 48 -14.29 2.34 -7.43
C LEU A 48 -14.90 2.62 -6.06
N LEU A 49 -14.43 1.98 -4.99
CA LEU A 49 -14.96 2.22 -3.65
C LEU A 49 -14.52 3.56 -3.06
N ARG A 50 -13.37 4.11 -3.49
CA ARG A 50 -12.99 5.50 -3.18
C ARG A 50 -13.93 6.52 -3.83
N LEU A 51 -14.55 6.17 -4.96
CA LEU A 51 -15.51 7.06 -5.65
C LEU A 51 -16.88 7.10 -4.95
N PHE A 52 -17.33 5.95 -4.42
CA PHE A 52 -18.66 5.82 -3.81
C PHE A 52 -18.70 6.08 -2.29
N LEU A 53 -17.57 5.93 -1.59
CA LEU A 53 -17.47 6.27 -0.16
C LEU A 53 -16.88 7.68 -0.02
N PRO A 54 -17.60 8.64 0.59
CA PRO A 54 -17.07 9.99 0.81
C PRO A 54 -15.76 9.92 1.61
N GLY A 55 -14.79 10.73 1.19
CA GLY A 55 -13.39 10.62 1.58
C GLY A 55 -13.15 10.44 3.09
N GLY A 56 -12.37 9.42 3.45
CA GLY A 56 -11.81 9.25 4.79
C GLY A 56 -12.56 8.29 5.72
N VAL A 57 -13.66 7.67 5.26
CA VAL A 57 -14.39 6.65 6.04
C VAL A 57 -13.53 5.39 6.16
N SER A 58 -12.94 5.19 7.34
CA SER A 58 -12.29 3.94 7.73
C SER A 58 -13.28 3.11 8.53
N ILE A 59 -13.67 1.97 7.97
CA ILE A 59 -14.48 0.98 8.69
C ILE A 59 -13.56 -0.21 8.96
N PRO A 60 -13.19 -0.46 10.23
CA PRO A 60 -12.34 -1.59 10.60
C PRO A 60 -12.85 -2.90 9.97
N GLY A 61 -11.97 -3.63 9.30
CA GLY A 61 -12.28 -4.90 8.62
C GLY A 61 -12.95 -4.78 7.25
N VAL A 62 -13.42 -3.60 6.84
CA VAL A 62 -14.11 -3.42 5.54
C VAL A 62 -13.25 -2.63 4.57
N VAL A 63 -12.91 -1.38 4.92
CA VAL A 63 -12.10 -0.47 4.11
C VAL A 63 -11.16 0.28 5.04
N HIS A 64 -9.87 0.17 4.80
CA HIS A 64 -8.89 1.12 5.31
C HIS A 64 -8.93 2.30 4.33
N GLY A 65 -9.37 3.47 4.79
CA GLY A 65 -9.45 4.66 3.95
C GLY A 65 -8.07 5.07 3.44
N GLY A 66 -7.99 6.02 2.50
CA GLY A 66 -6.71 6.58 2.06
C GLY A 66 -5.83 7.01 3.25
N ASP A 67 -4.54 6.74 3.14
CA ASP A 67 -3.52 7.06 4.15
C ASP A 67 -3.63 6.28 5.47
N HIS A 68 -4.17 5.05 5.47
CA HIS A 68 -4.24 4.24 6.69
C HIS A 68 -2.86 4.06 7.34
N ALA A 69 -1.82 3.75 6.58
CA ALA A 69 -0.46 3.60 7.12
C ALA A 69 0.02 4.89 7.85
N PHE A 70 -0.33 6.06 7.31
CA PHE A 70 -0.03 7.35 7.94
C PHE A 70 -0.87 7.55 9.20
N ARG A 71 -2.18 7.33 9.13
CA ARG A 71 -3.09 7.48 10.28
C ARG A 71 -2.78 6.50 11.40
N ALA A 72 -2.46 5.26 11.07
CA ALA A 72 -2.04 4.22 12.01
C ALA A 72 -0.78 4.64 12.77
N LYS A 73 0.21 5.23 12.06
CA LYS A 73 1.44 5.77 12.66
C LYS A 73 1.18 6.89 13.66
N TYR A 74 0.29 7.82 13.35
CA TYR A 74 -0.01 8.99 14.20
C TYR A 74 -1.23 8.80 15.11
N SER A 75 -1.83 7.61 15.14
CA SER A 75 -2.94 7.30 16.05
C SER A 75 -2.45 7.23 17.49
N VAL A 76 -3.31 7.63 18.43
CA VAL A 76 -3.00 7.57 19.87
C VAL A 76 -3.98 6.61 20.55
N PRO A 77 -3.51 5.51 21.15
CA PRO A 77 -2.18 4.90 21.00
C PRO A 77 -1.96 4.29 19.59
N PRO A 78 -0.71 4.18 19.10
CA PRO A 78 -0.38 3.62 17.79
C PRO A 78 -0.92 2.20 17.63
N GLU A 79 -1.34 1.82 16.43
CA GLU A 79 -1.92 0.49 16.18
C GLU A 79 -0.97 -0.66 16.54
N PHE A 80 0.32 -0.50 16.25
CA PHE A 80 1.37 -1.45 16.64
C PHE A 80 1.45 -1.60 18.17
N SER A 81 1.30 -0.49 18.91
CA SER A 81 1.27 -0.49 20.38
C SER A 81 -0.02 -1.14 20.92
N ARG A 82 -1.17 -0.92 20.28
CA ARG A 82 -2.44 -1.60 20.63
C ARG A 82 -2.35 -3.11 20.40
N ALA A 83 -1.73 -3.51 19.30
CA ALA A 83 -1.54 -4.91 18.96
C ALA A 83 -0.43 -5.58 19.79
N GLY A 84 0.42 -4.80 20.46
CA GLY A 84 1.62 -5.29 21.16
C GLY A 84 2.59 -6.00 20.21
N LYS A 85 2.63 -5.59 18.94
CA LYS A 85 3.39 -6.25 17.87
C LYS A 85 4.10 -5.21 17.01
N ASP A 86 5.34 -5.48 16.67
CA ASP A 86 6.16 -4.60 15.81
C ASP A 86 6.02 -4.90 14.32
N ALA A 87 5.27 -5.95 13.98
CA ALA A 87 4.89 -6.26 12.61
C ALA A 87 3.54 -6.99 12.58
N TYR A 88 2.76 -6.71 11.54
CA TYR A 88 1.54 -7.46 11.26
C TYR A 88 1.33 -7.60 9.76
N MET A 89 0.58 -8.63 9.39
CA MET A 89 0.23 -8.89 8.01
C MET A 89 -1.26 -8.75 7.79
N GLN A 90 -1.62 -8.19 6.65
CA GLN A 90 -2.96 -7.93 6.21
C GLN A 90 -3.20 -8.56 4.85
N VAL A 91 -4.39 -9.10 4.64
CA VAL A 91 -4.82 -9.64 3.34
C VAL A 91 -6.19 -9.09 3.01
N ALA A 92 -6.35 -8.57 1.80
CA ALA A 92 -7.64 -8.09 1.32
C ALA A 92 -8.34 -9.13 0.43
N MET A 93 -9.67 -9.13 0.41
CA MET A 93 -10.46 -9.99 -0.47
C MET A 93 -10.42 -9.50 -1.92
N THR A 94 -10.37 -8.18 -2.14
CA THR A 94 -10.23 -7.61 -3.50
C THR A 94 -8.82 -7.80 -4.05
N ASN A 95 -7.78 -7.69 -3.22
CA ASN A 95 -6.41 -7.99 -3.59
C ASN A 95 -5.83 -9.05 -2.63
N LEU A 96 -5.72 -10.29 -3.10
CA LEU A 96 -5.22 -11.43 -2.32
C LEU A 96 -3.70 -11.37 -2.06
N ARG A 97 -3.02 -10.28 -2.44
CA ARG A 97 -1.63 -10.04 -2.10
C ARG A 97 -1.52 -9.73 -0.59
N PRO A 98 -0.67 -10.47 0.15
CA PRO A 98 -0.41 -10.16 1.55
C PRO A 98 0.45 -8.90 1.67
N ASN A 99 -0.04 -7.93 2.44
CA ASN A 99 0.69 -6.72 2.78
C ASN A 99 1.25 -6.84 4.20
N ILE A 100 2.55 -6.59 4.36
CA ILE A 100 3.23 -6.66 5.65
C ILE A 100 3.57 -5.24 6.09
N TYR A 101 3.07 -4.88 7.27
CA TYR A 101 3.37 -3.61 7.93
C TYR A 101 4.37 -3.85 9.05
N ILE A 102 5.45 -3.06 9.08
CA ILE A 102 6.57 -3.23 9.99
C ILE A 102 6.86 -1.89 10.65
N ALA A 103 6.96 -1.89 11.96
CA ALA A 103 7.33 -0.74 12.79
C ALA A 103 8.72 -0.90 13.43
N ASP A 104 9.27 -2.11 13.52
CA ASP A 104 10.62 -2.33 14.06
C ASP A 104 11.68 -1.66 13.17
N PRO A 105 12.45 -0.67 13.69
CA PRO A 105 13.49 0.00 12.94
C PRO A 105 14.61 -0.93 12.47
N GLN A 106 14.93 -1.99 13.21
CA GLN A 106 15.98 -2.95 12.81
C GLN A 106 15.52 -3.77 11.61
N ALA A 107 14.31 -4.33 11.67
CA ALA A 107 13.71 -5.02 10.53
C ALA A 107 13.59 -4.11 9.29
N ILE A 108 13.14 -2.86 9.45
CA ILE A 108 13.07 -1.89 8.35
C ILE A 108 14.46 -1.67 7.73
N LYS A 109 15.50 -1.48 8.55
CA LYS A 109 16.88 -1.29 8.07
C LYS A 109 17.36 -2.51 7.27
N VAL A 110 17.10 -3.72 7.76
CA VAL A 110 17.49 -4.95 7.06
C VAL A 110 16.79 -5.06 5.70
N ILE A 111 15.48 -4.80 5.67
CA ILE A 111 14.69 -4.87 4.43
C ILE A 111 15.15 -3.82 3.43
N ALA A 112 15.34 -2.58 3.89
CA ALA A 112 15.76 -1.47 3.04
C ALA A 112 17.18 -1.61 2.47
N THR A 113 18.07 -2.33 3.18
CA THR A 113 19.45 -2.55 2.74
C THR A 113 19.58 -3.79 1.83
N GLN A 114 18.77 -4.82 2.05
CA GLN A 114 18.81 -6.08 1.27
C GLN A 114 18.00 -6.01 -0.04
N LYS A 115 18.39 -5.12 -0.95
CA LYS A 115 17.68 -4.91 -2.24
C LYS A 115 17.57 -6.15 -3.13
N GLN A 116 18.50 -7.10 -3.02
CA GLN A 116 18.46 -8.37 -3.78
C GLN A 116 17.31 -9.27 -3.33
N ARG A 117 16.95 -9.21 -2.05
CA ARG A 117 15.89 -10.04 -1.45
C ARG A 117 14.54 -9.33 -1.49
N TYR A 118 14.55 -8.02 -1.29
CA TYR A 118 13.37 -7.17 -1.27
C TYR A 118 13.46 -6.19 -2.43
N VAL A 119 13.00 -6.64 -3.60
CA VAL A 119 12.93 -5.82 -4.81
C VAL A 119 11.71 -4.91 -4.70
N LYS A 120 11.87 -3.66 -5.12
CA LYS A 120 10.74 -2.73 -5.19
C LYS A 120 9.74 -3.19 -6.24
N ASP A 121 8.46 -3.08 -5.93
CA ASP A 121 7.40 -3.28 -6.92
C ASP A 121 7.30 -2.02 -7.81
N VAL A 122 8.11 -1.99 -8.85
CA VAL A 122 8.19 -0.87 -9.79
C VAL A 122 6.90 -0.72 -10.59
N GLU A 123 6.20 -1.82 -10.88
CA GLU A 123 4.92 -1.81 -11.60
C GLU A 123 3.83 -1.13 -10.78
N TYR A 124 3.77 -1.46 -9.49
CA TYR A 124 2.88 -0.79 -8.56
C TYR A 124 3.18 0.70 -8.51
N LEU A 125 4.44 1.10 -8.28
CA LEU A 125 4.82 2.52 -8.21
C LEU A 125 4.53 3.28 -9.51
N ASP A 126 4.63 2.62 -10.67
CA ASP A 126 4.28 3.18 -11.97
C ASP A 126 2.80 3.57 -12.08
N GLN A 127 1.91 2.70 -11.59
CA GLN A 127 0.47 2.99 -11.59
C GLN A 127 0.08 4.20 -10.74
N PHE A 128 0.83 4.47 -9.65
CA PHE A 128 0.48 5.58 -8.74
C PHE A 128 1.19 6.89 -9.07
N ILE A 129 2.47 6.85 -9.46
CA ILE A 129 3.32 8.04 -9.59
C ILE A 129 3.81 8.23 -11.03
N GLY A 130 3.62 7.25 -11.92
CA GLY A 130 4.13 7.30 -13.30
C GLY A 130 3.54 8.39 -14.16
N HIS A 131 2.37 8.92 -13.79
CA HIS A 131 1.79 10.11 -14.42
C HIS A 131 2.69 11.36 -14.34
N TYR A 132 3.62 11.41 -13.37
CA TYR A 132 4.56 12.51 -13.21
C TYR A 132 5.91 12.28 -13.92
N GLY A 133 6.04 11.18 -14.67
CA GLY A 133 7.26 10.76 -15.34
C GLY A 133 8.12 9.79 -14.53
N GLN A 134 9.19 9.26 -15.15
CA GLN A 134 10.07 8.29 -14.52
C GLN A 134 10.87 8.90 -13.37
N SER A 135 10.46 8.58 -12.15
CA SER A 135 11.16 8.99 -10.93
C SER A 135 12.19 7.97 -10.47
N LEU A 136 13.09 8.42 -9.59
CA LEU A 136 14.12 7.60 -8.95
C LEU A 136 13.54 6.46 -8.08
N ALA A 137 12.26 6.55 -7.72
CA ALA A 137 11.54 5.50 -6.99
C ALA A 137 11.13 4.34 -7.90
N MET A 138 10.99 4.58 -9.20
CA MET A 138 10.39 3.66 -10.18
C MET A 138 11.42 2.91 -11.03
N VAL A 139 12.70 3.24 -10.87
CA VAL A 139 13.80 2.59 -11.58
C VAL A 139 14.68 1.81 -10.61
N GLU A 140 15.26 0.71 -11.10
CA GLU A 140 16.18 -0.16 -10.38
C GLU A 140 17.50 -0.36 -11.17
N GLY A 141 18.49 -0.96 -10.52
CA GLY A 141 19.76 -1.34 -11.18
C GLY A 141 20.61 -0.15 -11.66
N GLU A 142 21.17 -0.25 -12.87
CA GLU A 142 22.11 0.73 -13.43
C GLU A 142 21.44 2.08 -13.74
N VAL A 143 20.18 2.07 -14.17
CA VAL A 143 19.42 3.30 -14.43
C VAL A 143 19.25 4.10 -13.13
N TRP A 144 18.88 3.40 -12.05
CA TRP A 144 18.80 4.00 -10.71
C TRP A 144 20.15 4.57 -10.26
N LYS A 145 21.25 3.85 -10.46
CA LYS A 145 22.60 4.33 -10.10
C LYS A 145 22.97 5.60 -10.86
N ARG A 146 22.69 5.65 -12.17
CA ARG A 146 22.96 6.83 -13.00
C ARG A 146 22.19 8.05 -12.50
N GLN A 147 20.86 7.93 -12.38
CA GLN A 147 20.01 9.02 -11.90
C GLN A 147 20.37 9.46 -10.49
N ARG A 148 20.70 8.52 -9.59
CA ARG A 148 21.16 8.83 -8.23
C ARG A 148 22.47 9.60 -8.24
N LYS A 149 23.43 9.23 -9.09
CA LYS A 149 24.72 9.92 -9.19
C LYS A 149 24.58 11.37 -9.62
N GLU A 150 23.67 11.64 -10.56
CA GLU A 150 23.37 12.99 -11.03
C GLU A 150 22.68 13.81 -9.95
N THR A 151 21.61 13.28 -9.33
CA THR A 151 20.84 13.97 -8.29
C THR A 151 21.62 14.18 -7.00
N GLN A 152 22.45 13.22 -6.58
CA GLN A 152 23.24 13.29 -5.33
C GLN A 152 24.14 14.53 -5.28
N ARG A 153 24.59 15.05 -6.43
CA ARG A 153 25.41 16.28 -6.47
C ARG A 153 24.63 17.50 -6.03
N ALA A 154 23.34 17.59 -6.35
CA ALA A 154 22.49 18.72 -5.98
C ALA A 154 22.06 18.68 -4.50
N PHE A 155 21.99 17.48 -3.91
CA PHE A 155 21.56 17.26 -2.52
C PHE A 155 22.74 16.97 -1.57
N ASN A 156 23.93 17.51 -1.85
CA ASN A 156 25.03 17.43 -0.88
C ASN A 156 24.84 18.52 0.20
N GLU A 157 25.44 18.30 1.38
CA GLU A 157 25.30 19.22 2.52
C GLU A 157 25.80 20.63 2.19
N VAL A 158 26.83 20.74 1.34
CA VAL A 158 27.44 22.01 0.93
C VAL A 158 26.45 22.87 0.12
N TRP A 159 25.82 22.31 -0.90
CA TRP A 159 24.85 23.02 -1.75
C TRP A 159 23.58 23.36 -0.98
N VAL A 160 23.14 22.48 -0.08
CA VAL A 160 22.00 22.76 0.81
C VAL A 160 22.31 23.95 1.72
N ALA A 161 23.51 24.00 2.31
CA ALA A 161 23.95 25.12 3.14
C ALA A 161 24.09 26.43 2.34
N VAL A 162 24.62 26.38 1.12
CA VAL A 162 24.71 27.56 0.22
C VAL A 162 23.32 28.12 -0.09
N CYS A 163 22.35 27.26 -0.43
CA CYS A 163 20.98 27.70 -0.68
C CYS A 163 20.29 28.30 0.57
N HIS A 164 20.67 27.86 1.77
CA HIS A 164 20.20 28.48 3.02
C HIS A 164 20.81 29.87 3.22
N ASN A 165 22.14 29.99 3.12
CA ASN A 165 22.84 31.26 3.35
C ASN A 165 22.47 32.35 2.33
N VAL A 166 22.18 31.98 1.07
CA VAL A 166 21.75 32.93 0.03
C VAL A 166 20.40 33.56 0.37
N LYS A 167 19.51 32.86 1.08
CA LYS A 167 18.22 33.43 1.54
C LYS A 167 18.40 34.43 2.67
N ASP A 168 19.44 34.26 3.48
CA ASP A 168 19.73 35.13 4.62
C ASP A 168 20.51 36.39 4.22
N THR A 169 21.08 36.44 3.00
CA THR A 169 21.83 37.62 2.49
C THR A 169 21.00 38.55 1.60
N THR A 170 19.77 38.16 1.24
CA THR A 170 18.81 39.03 0.54
C THR A 170 17.86 39.69 1.55
N VAL A 171 18.38 40.64 2.32
CA VAL A 171 17.61 41.67 3.06
C VAL A 171 18.30 43.00 2.87
#